data_AF-A0A0A7EBC3-F1
#
_entry.id   AF-A0A0A7EBC3-F1
#
_cell.length_a   1.000
_cell.length_b   1.000
_cell.length_c   1.000
_cell.angle_alpha   90.00
_cell.angle_beta   90.00
_cell.angle_gamma   90.00
#
_symmetry.space_group_name_H-M   'P 1'
#
loop_
_entity.id
_entity.type
_entity.pdbx_description
1 polymer ?
#
loop_
_entity_poly.entity_id
_entity_poly.type
_entity_poly.pdbx_seq_one_letter_code
_entity_poly.pdbx_strand_id
1 'polypeptide(L)'
;MRYFIRTFFSILLLVAITSVLLPNSYTVAKTITSHCKQVQFENWVLDLAQWHLWTPFATYEKSWQALELANSNKIGAYLKWQSGDNIGEMTVTAMTNHTISYTSVYEQNTNIGSITADFFADQLQITWAIEGGINTPLLGGILTQYYKYKTHDAIDLGLRNLNSLCKSQSLETQNAN
;
A
#
# COMPACT_ATOMS: atom_id res chain seq x y z
N MET A 1 3.19 41.53 -21.42
CA MET A 1 4.26 40.52 -21.38
C MET A 1 5.09 40.56 -20.08
N ARG A 2 5.73 41.69 -19.71
CA ARG A 2 6.59 41.79 -18.49
C ARG A 2 5.88 41.46 -17.17
N TYR A 3 4.62 41.89 -17.00
CA TYR A 3 3.83 41.57 -15.80
C TYR A 3 3.46 40.09 -15.71
N PHE A 4 3.14 39.48 -16.85
CA PHE A 4 2.80 38.06 -16.93
C PHE A 4 3.98 37.17 -16.51
N ILE A 5 5.19 37.51 -16.98
CA ILE A 5 6.43 36.81 -16.59
C ILE A 5 6.69 36.95 -15.08
N ARG A 6 6.50 38.15 -14.50
CA ARG A 6 6.70 38.39 -13.06
C ARG A 6 5.70 37.62 -12.21
N THR A 7 4.42 37.59 -12.60
CA THR A 7 3.39 36.84 -11.90
C THR A 7 3.67 35.34 -11.96
N PHE A 8 4.00 34.81 -13.15
CA PHE A 8 4.36 33.40 -13.31
C PHE A 8 5.57 33.00 -12.45
N PHE A 9 6.62 33.81 -12.46
CA PHE A 9 7.81 33.56 -11.63
C PHE A 9 7.50 33.62 -10.14
N SER A 10 6.62 34.53 -9.70
CA SER A 10 6.20 34.63 -8.30
C SER A 10 5.42 33.40 -7.85
N ILE A 11 4.56 32.85 -8.73
CA ILE A 11 3.84 31.60 -8.46
C ILE A 11 4.81 30.42 -8.36
N LEU A 12 5.75 30.29 -9.31
CA LEU A 12 6.77 29.24 -9.25
C LEU A 12 7.61 29.30 -7.98
N LEU A 13 8.02 30.50 -7.57
CA LEU A 13 8.77 30.71 -6.33
C LEU A 13 7.94 30.27 -5.12
N LEU A 14 6.66 30.64 -5.07
CA LEU A 14 5.76 30.25 -3.99
C LEU A 14 5.62 28.72 -3.91
N VAL A 15 5.42 28.05 -5.04
CA VAL A 15 5.33 26.58 -5.12
C VAL A 15 6.62 25.93 -4.62
N ALA A 16 7.78 26.41 -5.09
CA ALA A 16 9.07 25.87 -4.65
C ALA A 16 9.28 26.04 -3.13
N ILE A 17 8.96 27.22 -2.58
CA ILE A 17 9.06 27.48 -1.13
C ILE A 17 8.13 26.54 -0.35
N THR A 18 6.86 26.43 -0.77
CA THR A 18 5.91 25.54 -0.09
C THR A 18 6.33 24.07 -0.12
N SER A 19 6.89 23.62 -1.24
CA SER A 19 7.37 22.25 -1.40
C SER A 19 8.56 21.93 -0.51
N VAL A 20 9.51 22.86 -0.35
CA VAL A 20 10.68 22.70 0.53
C VAL A 20 10.29 22.66 2.01
N LEU A 21 9.21 23.36 2.40
CA LEU A 21 8.71 23.36 3.77
C LEU A 21 7.88 22.12 4.13
N LEU A 22 7.37 21.40 3.14
CA LEU A 22 6.56 20.19 3.36
C LEU A 22 7.44 18.97 3.63
N PRO A 23 6.98 18.02 4.49
CA PRO A 23 7.70 16.76 4.70
C PRO A 23 7.83 15.98 3.40
N ASN A 24 9.03 15.45 3.15
CA ASN A 24 9.33 14.56 2.02
C ASN A 24 9.10 13.07 2.35
N SER A 25 8.76 12.74 3.60
CA SER A 25 8.32 11.41 4.02
C SER A 25 6.86 11.39 4.46
N TYR A 26 6.25 10.20 4.43
CA TYR A 26 4.89 9.98 4.89
C TYR A 26 4.75 8.62 5.58
N THR A 27 3.82 8.58 6.53
CA THR A 27 3.34 7.34 7.15
C THR A 27 1.82 7.33 7.06
N VAL A 28 1.27 6.20 6.63
CA VAL A 28 -0.17 5.94 6.60
C VAL A 28 -0.40 4.62 7.33
N ALA A 29 -1.34 4.61 8.26
CA ALA A 29 -1.77 3.39 8.93
C ALA A 29 -3.31 3.39 9.04
N LYS A 30 -3.91 2.22 8.80
CA LYS A 30 -5.34 1.99 9.00
C LYS A 30 -5.57 0.66 9.68
N THR A 31 -6.55 0.67 10.56
CA THR A 31 -7.00 -0.50 11.30
C THR A 31 -8.48 -0.70 11.04
N ILE A 32 -8.88 -1.94 10.79
CA ILE A 32 -10.29 -2.35 10.73
C ILE A 32 -10.53 -3.46 11.75
N THR A 33 -11.72 -3.48 12.33
CA THR A 33 -12.23 -4.71 12.96
C THR A 33 -12.80 -5.60 11.87
N SER A 34 -12.25 -6.79 11.74
CA SER A 34 -12.43 -7.66 10.57
C SER A 34 -13.26 -8.90 10.89
N HIS A 35 -13.98 -9.39 9.88
CA HIS A 35 -14.64 -10.69 9.89
C HIS A 35 -13.66 -11.85 9.64
N CYS A 36 -12.38 -11.57 9.36
CA CYS A 36 -11.37 -12.60 9.18
C CYS A 36 -11.12 -13.38 10.46
N LYS A 37 -10.98 -14.70 10.31
CA LYS A 37 -10.35 -15.58 11.30
C LYS A 37 -8.84 -15.62 11.09
N GLN A 38 -8.11 -16.13 12.08
CA GLN A 38 -6.64 -16.26 12.01
C GLN A 38 -6.18 -17.08 10.80
N VAL A 39 -6.81 -18.22 10.52
CA VAL A 39 -6.50 -19.06 9.34
C VAL A 39 -6.74 -18.31 8.02
N GLN A 40 -7.74 -17.43 7.98
CA GLN A 40 -8.04 -16.60 6.81
C GLN A 40 -6.99 -15.52 6.60
N PHE A 41 -6.54 -14.88 7.68
CA PHE A 41 -5.43 -13.93 7.64
C PHE A 41 -4.14 -14.60 7.13
N GLU A 42 -3.81 -15.77 7.66
CA GLU A 42 -2.65 -16.55 7.23
C GLU A 42 -2.71 -16.89 5.73
N ASN A 43 -3.88 -17.35 5.25
CA ASN A 43 -4.05 -17.71 3.85
C ASN A 43 -3.99 -16.50 2.90
N TRP A 44 -4.65 -15.39 3.24
CA TRP A 44 -4.82 -14.28 2.29
C TRP A 44 -3.78 -13.17 2.41
N VAL A 45 -3.23 -12.97 3.60
CA VAL A 45 -2.31 -11.86 3.88
C VAL A 45 -0.86 -12.33 3.92
N LEU A 46 -0.58 -13.51 4.48
CA LEU A 46 0.80 -13.99 4.58
C LEU A 46 1.32 -14.66 3.30
N ASP A 47 0.48 -14.83 2.28
CA ASP A 47 0.88 -15.37 0.97
C ASP A 47 0.70 -14.32 -0.12
N LEU A 48 1.82 -13.79 -0.65
CA LEU A 48 1.82 -12.82 -1.75
C LEU A 48 1.07 -13.34 -3.00
N ALA A 49 0.96 -14.66 -3.18
CA ALA A 49 0.20 -15.23 -4.29
C ALA A 49 -1.30 -14.88 -4.19
N GLN A 50 -1.82 -14.62 -2.98
CA GLN A 50 -3.22 -14.31 -2.74
C GLN A 50 -3.52 -12.81 -2.73
N TRP A 51 -2.50 -11.95 -2.78
CA TRP A 51 -2.69 -10.51 -2.65
C TRP A 51 -3.57 -9.92 -3.75
N HIS A 52 -3.51 -10.47 -4.96
CA HIS A 52 -4.36 -10.06 -6.08
C HIS A 52 -5.87 -10.16 -5.82
N LEU A 53 -6.30 -10.95 -4.82
CA LEU A 53 -7.70 -11.13 -4.47
C LEU A 53 -8.30 -9.93 -3.72
N TRP A 54 -7.46 -9.17 -3.00
CA TRP A 54 -7.95 -8.13 -2.09
C TRP A 54 -7.21 -6.80 -2.21
N THR A 55 -5.95 -6.78 -2.64
CA THR A 55 -5.23 -5.53 -2.85
C THR A 55 -5.84 -4.75 -4.02
N PRO A 56 -5.87 -3.42 -3.97
CA PRO A 56 -6.52 -2.62 -4.99
C PRO A 56 -5.61 -2.30 -6.19
N PHE A 57 -4.49 -3.02 -6.37
CA PHE A 57 -3.46 -2.67 -7.34
C PHE A 57 -4.04 -2.53 -8.76
N ALA A 58 -4.82 -3.52 -9.20
CA ALA A 58 -5.50 -3.51 -10.49
C ALA A 58 -6.66 -2.49 -10.57
N THR A 59 -7.19 -2.03 -9.44
CA THR A 59 -8.23 -0.98 -9.41
C THR A 59 -7.63 0.40 -9.71
N TYR A 60 -6.45 0.68 -9.18
CA TYR A 60 -5.78 1.97 -9.39
C TYR A 60 -4.95 2.01 -10.68
N GLU A 61 -4.41 0.88 -11.12
CA GLU A 61 -3.65 0.79 -12.36
C GLU A 61 -4.09 -0.40 -13.22
N LYS A 62 -4.74 -0.09 -14.35
CA LYS A 62 -5.27 -1.12 -15.27
C LYS A 62 -4.18 -1.93 -15.96
N SER A 63 -3.01 -1.34 -16.13
CA SER A 63 -1.84 -2.01 -16.71
C SER A 63 -1.04 -2.82 -15.70
N TRP A 64 -1.51 -2.92 -14.45
CA TRP A 64 -0.84 -3.71 -13.43
C TRP A 64 -0.78 -5.18 -13.84
N GLN A 65 0.41 -5.76 -13.83
CA GLN A 65 0.61 -7.18 -14.12
C GLN A 65 1.78 -7.72 -13.30
N ALA A 66 1.56 -8.85 -12.61
CA ALA A 66 2.64 -9.61 -11.99
C ALA A 66 3.56 -10.21 -13.09
N LEU A 67 4.86 -9.92 -12.98
CA LEU A 67 5.89 -10.44 -13.88
C LEU A 67 6.60 -11.65 -13.28
N GLU A 68 6.86 -11.60 -11.97
CA GLU A 68 7.54 -12.67 -11.24
C GLU A 68 6.98 -12.77 -9.84
N LEU A 69 6.80 -14.00 -9.37
CA LEU A 69 6.43 -14.32 -8.00
C LEU A 69 7.26 -15.51 -7.55
N ALA A 70 8.01 -15.35 -6.47
CA ALA A 70 8.83 -16.41 -5.91
C ALA A 70 8.61 -16.49 -4.40
N ASN A 71 8.58 -17.72 -3.87
CA ASN A 71 8.63 -17.97 -2.43
C ASN A 71 7.52 -17.24 -1.64
N SER A 72 6.31 -17.14 -2.19
CA SER A 72 5.28 -16.14 -1.85
C SER A 72 4.84 -16.06 -0.38
N ASN A 73 5.08 -17.09 0.42
CA ASN A 73 4.59 -17.24 1.79
C ASN A 73 5.70 -17.40 2.85
N LYS A 74 6.88 -16.82 2.63
CA LYS A 74 7.98 -16.82 3.61
C LYS A 74 8.82 -15.54 3.56
N ILE A 75 9.71 -15.36 4.54
CA ILE A 75 10.71 -14.30 4.50
C ILE A 75 11.56 -14.46 3.23
N GLY A 76 11.78 -13.37 2.51
CA GLY A 76 12.41 -13.37 1.19
C GLY A 76 11.46 -13.71 0.04
N ALA A 77 10.14 -13.83 0.29
CA ALA A 77 9.15 -13.80 -0.78
C ALA A 77 9.34 -12.56 -1.64
N TYR A 78 9.23 -12.72 -2.95
CA TYR A 78 9.50 -11.67 -3.92
C TYR A 78 8.36 -11.57 -4.93
N LEU A 79 7.93 -10.34 -5.20
CA LEU A 79 6.96 -10.00 -6.23
C LEU A 79 7.54 -8.88 -7.11
N LYS A 80 7.60 -9.13 -8.41
CA LYS A 80 7.90 -8.13 -9.43
C LYS A 80 6.65 -7.87 -10.26
N TRP A 81 6.36 -6.61 -10.53
CA TRP A 81 5.22 -6.24 -11.36
C TRP A 81 5.57 -5.12 -12.35
N GLN A 82 4.77 -5.03 -13.40
CA GLN A 82 4.72 -3.90 -14.31
C GLN A 82 3.48 -3.07 -14.02
N SER A 83 3.61 -1.75 -14.16
CA SER A 83 2.57 -0.76 -13.93
C SER A 83 2.86 0.43 -14.84
N GLY A 84 2.22 0.46 -16.00
CA GLY A 84 2.56 1.33 -17.13
C GLY A 84 3.92 0.95 -17.71
N ASP A 85 4.77 1.96 -17.88
CA ASP A 85 6.16 1.79 -18.33
C ASP A 85 7.13 1.53 -17.17
N ASN A 86 6.62 1.46 -15.93
CA ASN A 86 7.43 1.31 -14.74
C ASN A 86 7.39 -0.12 -14.18
N ILE A 87 8.50 -0.51 -13.59
CA ILE A 87 8.65 -1.77 -12.86
C ILE A 87 8.65 -1.48 -11.37
N GLY A 88 7.91 -2.31 -10.63
CA GLY A 88 7.96 -2.35 -9.19
C GLY A 88 8.41 -3.70 -8.68
N GLU A 89 9.05 -3.68 -7.51
CA GLU A 89 9.56 -4.87 -6.85
C GLU A 89 9.19 -4.80 -5.36
N MET A 90 8.89 -5.95 -4.77
CA MET A 90 8.54 -6.09 -3.36
C MET A 90 9.20 -7.34 -2.79
N THR A 91 9.77 -7.21 -1.60
CA THR A 91 10.40 -8.30 -0.87
C THR A 91 9.87 -8.35 0.56
N VAL A 92 9.43 -9.52 1.01
CA VAL A 92 9.05 -9.75 2.41
C VAL A 92 10.30 -9.80 3.28
N THR A 93 10.36 -8.92 4.28
CA THR A 93 11.51 -8.73 5.18
C THR A 93 11.33 -9.40 6.53
N ALA A 94 10.09 -9.55 7.00
CA ALA A 94 9.77 -10.27 8.23
C ALA A 94 8.37 -10.90 8.13
N MET A 95 8.18 -12.03 8.80
CA MET A 95 6.90 -12.73 8.81
C MET A 95 6.73 -13.54 10.10
N THR A 96 5.54 -13.47 10.69
CA THR A 96 5.03 -14.34 11.75
C THR A 96 3.64 -14.82 11.35
N ASN A 97 2.98 -15.62 12.17
CA ASN A 97 1.57 -15.98 11.93
C ASN A 97 0.60 -14.78 12.03
N HIS A 98 1.00 -13.67 12.65
CA HIS A 98 0.14 -12.49 12.83
C HIS A 98 0.66 -11.25 12.11
N THR A 99 1.78 -11.35 11.39
CA THR A 99 2.42 -10.18 10.81
C THR A 99 3.17 -10.52 9.53
N ILE A 100 3.06 -9.63 8.54
CA ILE A 100 3.95 -9.60 7.38
C ILE A 100 4.52 -8.20 7.25
N SER A 101 5.83 -8.10 7.04
CA SER A 101 6.53 -6.84 6.73
C SER A 101 7.26 -6.99 5.42
N TYR A 102 7.30 -5.93 4.63
CA TYR A 102 7.87 -5.93 3.30
C TYR A 102 8.50 -4.58 2.96
N THR A 103 9.46 -4.60 2.05
CA THR A 103 9.98 -3.41 1.39
C THR A 103 9.54 -3.47 -0.06
N SER A 104 9.09 -2.34 -0.60
CA SER A 104 8.82 -2.19 -2.03
C SER A 104 9.62 -1.04 -2.63
N VAL A 105 10.00 -1.21 -3.89
CA VAL A 105 10.66 -0.19 -4.70
C VAL A 105 9.83 0.04 -5.95
N TYR A 106 9.43 1.29 -6.20
CA TYR A 106 8.69 1.70 -7.39
C TYR A 106 9.12 3.11 -7.81
N GLU A 107 9.48 3.30 -9.08
CA GLU A 107 9.97 4.59 -9.61
C GLU A 107 11.09 5.23 -8.77
N GLN A 108 12.06 4.42 -8.32
CA GLN A 108 13.19 4.82 -7.43
C GLN A 108 12.79 5.22 -6.01
N ASN A 109 11.50 5.16 -5.66
CA ASN A 109 11.03 5.39 -4.30
C ASN A 109 10.94 4.06 -3.57
N THR A 110 11.48 4.03 -2.35
CA THR A 110 11.40 2.88 -1.45
C THR A 110 10.32 3.12 -0.41
N ASN A 111 9.45 2.14 -0.22
CA ASN A 111 8.46 2.14 0.83
C ASN A 111 8.62 0.89 1.71
N ILE A 112 8.31 1.02 2.99
CA ILE A 112 8.26 -0.07 3.95
C ILE A 112 6.80 -0.25 4.33
N GLY A 113 6.29 -1.47 4.25
CA GLY A 113 4.93 -1.78 4.67
C GLY A 113 4.88 -2.91 5.68
N SER A 114 3.83 -2.90 6.51
CA SER A 114 3.52 -3.98 7.43
C SER A 114 2.03 -4.18 7.55
N ILE A 115 1.61 -5.44 7.71
CA ILE A 115 0.24 -5.81 8.03
C ILE A 115 0.28 -6.67 9.29
N THR A 116 -0.48 -6.28 10.32
CA THR A 116 -0.60 -7.02 11.59
C THR A 116 -2.04 -7.43 11.85
N ALA A 117 -2.22 -8.56 12.52
CA ALA A 117 -3.51 -9.02 13.02
C ALA A 117 -3.43 -9.21 14.54
N ASP A 118 -4.26 -8.48 15.27
CA ASP A 118 -4.36 -8.53 16.73
C ASP A 118 -5.78 -8.91 17.14
N PHE A 119 -5.95 -9.66 18.23
CA PHE A 119 -7.28 -10.00 18.74
C PHE A 119 -7.87 -8.84 19.56
N PHE A 120 -9.12 -8.47 19.25
CA PHE A 120 -9.92 -7.53 20.02
C PHE A 120 -11.38 -7.99 20.06
N ALA A 121 -11.89 -8.28 21.27
CA ALA A 121 -13.28 -8.73 21.49
C ALA A 121 -13.70 -9.89 20.57
N ASP A 122 -12.90 -10.97 20.55
CA ASP A 122 -13.09 -12.18 19.74
C ASP A 122 -13.06 -11.98 18.21
N GLN A 123 -12.64 -10.80 17.75
CA GLN A 123 -12.45 -10.48 16.34
C GLN A 123 -10.99 -10.12 16.06
N LEU A 124 -10.57 -10.28 14.81
CA LEU A 124 -9.27 -9.77 14.38
C LEU A 124 -9.35 -8.29 14.04
N GLN A 125 -8.51 -7.49 14.68
CA GLN A 125 -8.15 -6.18 14.18
C GLN A 125 -6.97 -6.30 13.24
N ILE A 126 -7.18 -5.91 11.98
CA ILE A 126 -6.13 -5.93 10.96
C ILE A 126 -5.67 -4.50 10.75
N THR A 127 -4.38 -4.27 10.97
CA THR A 127 -3.72 -2.98 10.71
C THR A 127 -2.82 -3.11 9.50
N TRP A 128 -2.93 -2.20 8.53
CA TRP A 128 -1.99 -2.06 7.42
C TRP A 128 -1.33 -0.68 7.50
N ALA A 129 0.00 -0.67 7.62
CA ALA A 129 0.83 0.51 7.65
C ALA A 129 1.80 0.54 6.48
N ILE A 130 2.03 1.73 5.91
CA ILE A 130 3.04 1.99 4.89
C ILE A 130 3.76 3.30 5.25
N GLU A 131 5.08 3.24 5.24
CA GLU A 131 6.00 4.37 5.30
C GLU A 131 6.70 4.52 3.95
N GLY A 132 6.85 5.76 3.50
CA GLY A 132 7.50 6.07 2.23
C GLY A 132 8.11 7.46 2.20
N GLY A 133 8.88 7.74 1.16
CA GLY A 133 9.45 9.06 0.94
C GLY A 133 9.80 9.32 -0.51
N ILE A 134 9.77 10.60 -0.88
CA ILE A 134 10.04 11.07 -2.25
C ILE A 134 11.17 12.08 -2.20
N ASN A 135 12.28 11.72 -2.83
CA ASN A 135 13.51 12.51 -2.82
C ASN A 135 13.71 13.30 -4.11
N THR A 136 12.62 13.84 -4.67
CA THR A 136 12.67 14.71 -5.86
C THR A 136 12.96 16.15 -5.43
N PRO A 137 14.05 16.78 -5.90
CA PRO A 137 14.36 18.18 -5.58
C PRO A 137 13.20 19.11 -5.94
N LEU A 138 12.94 20.11 -5.09
CA LEU A 138 11.91 21.16 -5.25
C LEU A 138 10.45 20.69 -5.32
N LEU A 139 10.16 19.41 -5.57
CA LEU A 139 8.80 18.87 -5.70
C LEU A 139 8.47 17.78 -4.67
N GLY A 140 9.46 17.26 -3.95
CA GLY A 140 9.32 16.14 -3.03
C GLY A 140 8.21 16.34 -2.00
N GLY A 141 8.15 17.50 -1.34
CA GLY A 141 7.13 17.74 -0.32
C GLY A 141 5.70 17.72 -0.86
N ILE A 142 5.44 18.31 -2.02
CA ILE A 142 4.11 18.29 -2.67
C ILE A 142 3.77 16.87 -3.14
N LEU A 143 4.70 16.19 -3.81
CA LEU A 143 4.50 14.82 -4.27
C LEU A 143 4.23 13.89 -3.09
N THR A 144 4.97 14.01 -1.99
CA THR A 144 4.77 13.21 -0.78
C THR A 144 3.35 13.34 -0.24
N GLN A 145 2.76 14.54 -0.22
CA GLN A 145 1.36 14.68 0.21
C GLN A 145 0.39 14.01 -0.76
N TYR A 146 0.64 14.08 -2.07
CA TYR A 146 -0.15 13.39 -3.08
C TYR A 146 -0.10 11.86 -2.90
N TYR A 147 1.09 11.28 -2.77
CA TYR A 147 1.25 9.84 -2.58
C TYR A 147 0.69 9.39 -1.23
N LYS A 148 0.86 10.17 -0.15
CA LYS A 148 0.22 9.92 1.15
C LYS A 148 -1.31 9.76 1.01
N TYR A 149 -1.95 10.67 0.27
CA TYR A 149 -3.39 10.59 0.01
C TYR A 149 -3.77 9.35 -0.80
N LYS A 150 -3.03 9.05 -1.88
CA LYS A 150 -3.28 7.84 -2.70
C LYS A 150 -3.06 6.54 -1.93
N THR A 151 -2.01 6.47 -1.12
CA THR A 151 -1.74 5.31 -0.25
C THR A 151 -2.84 5.13 0.79
N HIS A 152 -3.35 6.22 1.36
CA HIS A 152 -4.50 6.15 2.28
C HIS A 152 -5.73 5.53 1.62
N ASP A 153 -6.15 6.02 0.46
CA ASP A 153 -7.31 5.47 -0.26
C ASP A 153 -7.09 3.99 -0.64
N ALA A 154 -5.88 3.63 -1.07
CA ALA A 154 -5.53 2.27 -1.44
C ALA A 154 -5.55 1.30 -0.25
N ILE A 155 -4.93 1.67 0.88
CA ILE A 155 -4.95 0.84 2.09
C ILE A 155 -6.40 0.64 2.56
N ASP A 156 -7.18 1.72 2.59
CA ASP A 156 -8.57 1.70 3.02
C ASP A 156 -9.45 0.79 2.12
N LEU A 157 -9.28 0.87 0.80
CA LEU A 157 -9.96 -0.04 -0.13
C LEU A 157 -9.50 -1.48 0.03
N GLY A 158 -8.20 -1.74 0.15
CA GLY A 158 -7.66 -3.09 0.31
C GLY A 158 -8.15 -3.77 1.59
N LEU A 159 -8.17 -3.05 2.73
CA LEU A 159 -8.71 -3.58 3.98
C LEU A 159 -10.21 -3.89 3.87
N ARG A 160 -11.00 -3.04 3.19
CA ARG A 160 -12.41 -3.34 2.92
C ARG A 160 -12.60 -4.58 2.06
N ASN A 161 -11.81 -4.73 0.99
CA ASN A 161 -11.86 -5.90 0.11
C ASN A 161 -11.53 -7.18 0.90
N LEU A 162 -10.47 -7.14 1.71
CA LEU A 162 -10.08 -8.25 2.57
C LEU A 162 -11.21 -8.62 3.54
N ASN A 163 -11.80 -7.64 4.22
CA ASN A 163 -12.93 -7.88 5.12
C ASN A 163 -14.14 -8.51 4.40
N SER A 164 -14.43 -8.05 3.17
CA SER A 164 -15.50 -8.60 2.35
C SER A 164 -15.21 -10.05 1.93
N LEU A 165 -13.98 -10.35 1.56
CA LEU A 165 -13.52 -11.71 1.21
C LEU A 165 -13.66 -12.67 2.41
N CYS A 166 -13.29 -12.19 3.60
CA CYS A 166 -13.46 -12.94 4.84
C CYS A 166 -14.93 -13.23 5.15
N LYS A 167 -15.80 -12.23 4.95
CA LYS A 167 -17.23 -12.36 5.16
C LYS A 167 -17.86 -13.34 4.18
N SER A 168 -17.55 -13.27 2.88
CA SER A 168 -18.15 -14.15 1.87
C SER A 168 -17.83 -15.62 2.13
N GLN A 169 -16.57 -15.96 2.43
CA GLN A 169 -16.19 -17.35 2.71
C GLN A 169 -16.89 -17.91 3.96
N SER A 170 -17.13 -17.06 4.97
CA SER A 170 -17.86 -17.47 6.18
C SER A 170 -19.30 -17.87 5.89
N LEU A 171 -19.98 -17.18 4.96
CA LEU A 171 -21.36 -17.45 4.56
C LEU A 171 -21.45 -18.75 3.73
N GLU A 172 -20.49 -18.99 2.84
CA GLU A 172 -20.42 -20.24 2.06
C GLU A 172 -20.24 -21.46 2.97
N THR A 173 -19.39 -21.36 4.00
CA THR A 173 -19.16 -22.44 4.96
C THR A 173 -20.38 -22.72 5.84
N GLN A 174 -21.24 -21.72 6.09
CA GLN A 174 -22.48 -21.89 6.84
C GLN A 174 -23.59 -22.53 6.00
N ASN A 175 -23.64 -22.26 4.69
CA ASN A 175 -24.65 -22.83 3.79
C ASN A 175 -24.30 -24.26 3.31
N ALA A 176 -23.06 -24.71 3.52
CA ALA A 176 -22.58 -26.04 3.15
C ALA A 176 -22.69 -27.08 4.28
N ASN A 177 -23.10 -26.66 5.49
CA ASN A 177 -23.34 -27.51 6.67
C ASN A 177 -24.84 -27.55 6.99
#